data_AF-F0GB08-F1
#
_entry.id   AF-F0GB08-F1
#
_cell.length_a   1.000
_cell.length_b   1.000
_cell.length_c   1.000
_cell.angle_alpha   90.00
_cell.angle_beta   90.00
_cell.angle_gamma   90.00
#
_symmetry.space_group_name_H-M   'P 1'
#
loop_
_entity.id
_entity.type
_entity.pdbx_description
1 polymer ?
#
loop_
_entity_poly.entity_id
_entity_poly.type
_entity_poly.pdbx_seq_one_letter_code
_entity_poly.pdbx_strand_id
1 'polypeptide(L)' 'SKRTDVYVNGFYQKASAAVGGAWINGTDGPSSTTSQVALVAGIRQKF' A
#
# COMPACT_ATOMS: atom_id res chain seq x y z
N SER A 1 -20.23 -10.89 -7.24
CA SER A 1 -21.56 -11.03 -6.60
C SER A 1 -22.05 -9.63 -6.24
N LYS A 2 -23.35 -9.36 -6.09
CA LYS A 2 -23.84 -8.03 -5.63
C LYS A 2 -23.31 -7.65 -4.24
N ARG A 3 -22.86 -8.64 -3.45
CA ARG A 3 -22.35 -8.49 -2.09
C ARG A 3 -20.86 -8.82 -1.94
N THR A 4 -20.24 -9.44 -2.95
CA THR A 4 -18.84 -9.87 -2.89
C THR A 4 -18.09 -9.24 -4.05
N ASP A 5 -17.13 -8.41 -3.71
CA ASP A 5 -16.24 -7.72 -4.64
C ASP A 5 -14.81 -8.19 -4.40
N VAL A 6 -14.04 -8.42 -5.46
CA VAL A 6 -12.57 -8.51 -5.37
C VAL A 6 -11.97 -7.17 -5.74
N TYR A 7 -10.86 -6.79 -5.11
CA TYR A 7 -10.22 -5.51 -5.37
C TYR A 7 -8.70 -5.61 -5.31
N VAL A 8 -8.06 -4.67 -6.01
CA VAL A 8 -6.62 -4.43 -5.93
C VAL A 8 -6.42 -2.95 -5.69
N ASN A 9 -5.59 -2.61 -4.70
CA ASN A 9 -5.16 -1.25 -4.41
C ASN A 9 -3.66 -1.14 -4.67
N GLY A 10 -3.25 -0.04 -5.29
CA GLY A 10 -1.85 0.32 -5.48
C GLY A 10 -1.51 1.59 -4.71
N PHE A 11 -0.35 1.58 -4.06
CA PHE A 11 0.18 2.70 -3.32
C PHE A 11 1.57 3.02 -3.85
N TYR A 12 1.80 4.31 -4.10
CA TYR A 12 3.12 4.85 -4.36
C TYR A 12 3.35 5.97 -3.36
N GLN A 13 4.44 5.88 -2.61
CA GLN A 13 4.85 6.90 -1.67
C GLN A 13 6.26 7.35 -2.00
N LYS A 14 6.43 8.66 -2.06
CA LYS A 14 7.74 9.32 -2.16
C LYS A 14 7.93 10.19 -0.92
N ALA A 15 8.97 9.91 -0.15
CA ALA A 15 9.37 10.71 0.98
C ALA A 15 10.40 11.77 0.54
N SER A 16 10.42 12.90 1.25
CA SER A 16 11.54 13.83 1.14
C SER A 16 12.79 13.18 1.72
N ALA A 17 13.94 13.39 1.07
CA ALA A 17 15.22 12.86 1.54
C ALA A 17 15.58 13.34 2.97
N ALA A 18 15.05 14.50 3.39
CA ALA A 18 15.24 15.01 4.75
C ALA A 18 14.55 14.17 5.85
N VAL A 19 13.57 13.35 5.48
CA VAL A 19 12.75 12.55 6.41
C VAL A 19 13.11 11.06 6.33
N GLY A 20 14.01 10.67 5.43
CA GLY A 20 14.52 9.31 5.27
C GLY A 20 13.75 8.46 4.25
N GLY A 21 13.69 7.16 4.52
CA GLY A 21 13.07 6.17 3.63
C GLY A 21 11.54 6.29 3.59
N ALA A 22 10.93 6.08 2.43
CA ALA A 22 9.48 6.01 2.33
C ALA A 22 8.96 4.79 3.10
N TRP A 23 7.86 4.95 3.84
CA TRP A 23 7.23 3.87 4.59
C TRP A 23 5.70 3.92 4.44
N ILE A 24 5.16 2.97 3.69
CA ILE A 24 3.74 2.69 3.57
C ILE A 24 3.34 1.81 4.75
N ASN A 25 2.48 2.34 5.62
CA ASN A 25 1.98 1.63 6.78
C ASN A 25 1.27 0.31 6.35
N GLY A 26 1.55 -0.78 7.06
CA GLY A 26 1.05 -2.13 6.72
C GLY A 26 1.97 -2.94 5.80
N THR A 27 3.21 -2.48 5.56
CA THR A 27 4.27 -3.23 4.87
C THR A 27 5.38 -3.67 5.84
N ASP A 28 6.26 -4.58 5.40
CA ASP A 28 7.31 -5.20 6.23
C ASP A 28 8.38 -4.23 6.78
N GLY A 29 8.40 -2.98 6.30
CA GLY A 29 9.31 -1.95 6.80
C GLY A 29 9.49 -0.77 5.85
N PRO A 30 10.28 0.25 6.26
CA PRO A 30 10.64 1.37 5.41
C PRO A 30 11.54 0.92 4.25
N SER A 31 11.39 1.59 3.11
CA SER A 31 12.28 1.45 1.95
C SER A 31 13.68 1.94 2.29
N SER A 32 14.70 1.27 1.72
CA SER A 32 16.09 1.76 1.73
C SER A 32 16.31 2.98 0.83
N THR A 33 15.28 3.38 0.08
CA THR A 33 15.29 4.56 -0.79
C THR A 33 14.15 5.53 -0.41
N THR A 34 14.10 6.67 -1.09
CA THR A 34 13.05 7.69 -0.86
C THR A 34 11.71 7.33 -1.49
N SER A 35 11.57 6.16 -2.12
CA SER A 35 10.31 5.72 -2.76
C SER A 35 9.93 4.31 -2.32
N GLN A 36 8.63 4.05 -2.20
CA GLN A 36 8.08 2.73 -1.93
C GLN A 36 6.80 2.52 -2.75
N VAL A 37 6.61 1.27 -3.19
CA VAL A 37 5.41 0.80 -3.89
C VAL A 37 4.83 -0.37 -3.09
N ALA A 38 3.52 -0.41 -2.93
CA ALA A 38 2.81 -1.53 -2.32
C ALA A 38 1.56 -1.88 -3.13
N LEU A 39 1.24 -3.18 -3.15
CA LEU A 39 0.02 -3.71 -3.75
C LEU A 39 -0.76 -4.50 -2.69
N VAL A 40 -2.07 -4.28 -2.64
CA VAL A 40 -2.99 -5.03 -1.77
C VAL A 40 -4.07 -5.63 -2.63
N ALA A 41 -4.17 -6.97 -2.65
CA ALA A 41 -5.29 -7.69 -3.24
C ALA A 41 -6.20 -8.20 -2.13
N GLY A 42 -7.52 -8.10 -2.32
CA GLY A 42 -8.47 -8.49 -1.29
C GLY A 42 -9.85 -8.85 -1.81
N ILE A 43 -10.64 -9.45 -0.91
CA ILE A 43 -12.05 -9.80 -1.12
C ILE A 43 -12.86 -9.05 -0.07
N ARG A 44 -13.92 -8.37 -0.48
CA ARG A 44 -14.83 -7.65 0.42
C ARG A 44 -16.24 -8.22 0.31
N GLN A 45 -16.77 -8.67 1.45
CA GLN A 45 -18.15 -9.12 1.61
C GLN A 45 -18.99 -8.04 2.31
N LYS A 46 -20.08 -7.61 1.68
CA LYS A 46 -21.08 -6.68 2.23
C LYS A 46 -22.25 -7.49 2.79
N PHE A 47 -22.71 -7.13 3.99
CA PHE A 47 -23.83 -7.78 4.68
C PHE A 47 -25.09 -6.93 4.56
#